data_AF-A0A6N9D0W9-F1
#
_entry.id   AF-A0A6N9D0W9-F1
#
_cell.length_a   1.000
_cell.length_b   1.000
_cell.length_c   1.000
_cell.angle_alpha   90.00
_cell.angle_beta   90.00
_cell.angle_gamma   90.00
#
_symmetry.space_group_name_H-M   'P 1'
#
loop_
_entity.id
_entity.type
_entity.pdbx_description
1 polymer ?
#
loop_
_entity_poly.entity_id
_entity_poly.type
_entity_poly.pdbx_seq_one_letter_code
_entity_poly.pdbx_strand_id
1 'polypeptide(L)'
;MTFDEKLSDHSLLASVVLHESELHGLAVAAIVAKPSGNPTVWAELVESFRPGLCEHDSLVTFCRLAQKELASSEFNYQLLIDGDEPLTNRVVALRFWIESFLSVFDELNLWTTCCAPAERAELQHDFAEIALLDDNIETGSEQEQEEAFMQVAEFLRITTLSMFDFSEQREKSE
;
A
#
# COMPACT_ATOMS: atom_id res chain seq x y z
N MET A 1 8.92 4.68 -17.64
CA MET A 1 7.48 4.90 -17.39
C MET A 1 7.13 4.30 -16.04
N THR A 2 7.09 5.15 -15.01
CA THR A 2 6.76 4.79 -13.61
C THR A 2 5.29 4.41 -13.47
N PHE A 3 4.89 3.87 -12.32
CA PHE A 3 3.49 3.58 -11.98
C PHE A 3 2.61 4.82 -12.14
N ASP A 4 3.08 5.95 -11.59
CA ASP A 4 2.45 7.26 -11.66
C ASP A 4 2.19 7.69 -13.10
N GLU A 5 3.21 7.61 -13.97
CA GLU A 5 3.07 8.01 -15.38
C GLU A 5 2.03 7.17 -16.15
N LYS A 6 1.70 5.95 -15.67
CA LYS A 6 0.63 5.12 -16.24
C LYS A 6 -0.74 5.39 -15.62
N LEU A 7 -0.79 5.93 -14.41
CA LEU A 7 -2.02 6.39 -13.76
C LEU A 7 -2.46 7.75 -14.31
N SER A 8 -1.52 8.66 -14.56
CA SER A 8 -1.81 10.00 -15.13
C SER A 8 -2.44 9.95 -16.52
N ASP A 9 -2.21 8.88 -17.30
CA ASP A 9 -2.77 8.71 -18.65
C ASP A 9 -4.22 8.17 -18.63
N HIS A 10 -4.79 7.94 -17.45
CA HIS A 10 -5.98 7.13 -17.30
C HIS A 10 -6.95 7.64 -16.21
N SER A 11 -7.99 8.32 -16.68
CA SER A 11 -9.31 8.54 -16.05
C SER A 11 -10.04 7.20 -15.70
N LEU A 12 -9.38 6.25 -15.04
CA LEU A 12 -9.88 4.87 -14.84
C LEU A 12 -10.75 4.70 -13.58
N LEU A 13 -10.82 5.69 -12.68
CA LEU A 13 -11.52 5.59 -11.39
C LEU A 13 -12.67 6.60 -11.30
N ALA A 14 -13.64 6.51 -12.21
CA ALA A 14 -14.84 7.34 -12.18
C ALA A 14 -16.05 6.56 -11.64
N SER A 15 -16.18 6.43 -10.31
CA SER A 15 -17.49 6.41 -9.63
C SER A 15 -17.45 6.53 -8.10
N VAL A 16 -16.28 6.46 -7.44
CA VAL A 16 -16.13 6.78 -6.00
C VAL A 16 -14.81 7.54 -5.81
N VAL A 17 -14.84 8.68 -5.11
CA VAL A 17 -13.66 9.53 -4.85
C VAL A 17 -12.84 8.91 -3.72
N LEU A 18 -12.07 7.88 -4.05
CA LEU A 18 -11.06 7.30 -3.17
C LEU A 18 -9.72 7.95 -3.50
N HIS A 19 -8.93 8.30 -2.48
CA HIS A 19 -7.58 8.79 -2.71
C HIS A 19 -6.76 7.68 -3.39
N GLU A 20 -5.89 8.04 -4.34
CA GLU A 20 -5.13 7.04 -5.12
C GLU A 20 -4.27 6.17 -4.20
N SER A 21 -3.64 6.76 -3.19
CA SER A 21 -2.91 6.05 -2.14
C SER A 21 -3.78 5.09 -1.34
N GLU A 22 -5.06 5.41 -1.10
CA GLU A 22 -5.99 4.51 -0.41
C GLU A 22 -6.30 3.28 -1.28
N LEU A 23 -6.59 3.48 -2.56
CA LEU A 23 -6.77 2.35 -3.49
C LEU A 23 -5.50 1.51 -3.59
N HIS A 24 -4.33 2.16 -3.63
CA HIS A 24 -3.05 1.46 -3.69
C HIS A 24 -2.82 0.60 -2.43
N GLY A 25 -3.12 1.11 -1.24
CA GLY A 25 -3.03 0.34 0.01
C GLY A 25 -3.93 -0.90 0.01
N LEU A 26 -5.19 -0.76 -0.42
CA LEU A 26 -6.11 -1.90 -0.58
C LEU A 26 -5.57 -2.95 -1.56
N ALA A 27 -5.13 -2.51 -2.74
CA ALA A 27 -4.64 -3.40 -3.78
C ALA A 27 -3.39 -4.17 -3.32
N VAL A 28 -2.44 -3.47 -2.70
CA VAL A 28 -1.21 -4.08 -2.19
C VAL A 28 -1.51 -5.08 -1.07
N ALA A 29 -2.41 -4.75 -0.14
CA ALA A 29 -2.82 -5.71 0.88
C ALA A 29 -3.53 -6.94 0.29
N ALA A 30 -4.36 -6.77 -0.73
CA ALA A 30 -5.00 -7.89 -1.43
C ALA A 30 -3.98 -8.81 -2.14
N ILE A 31 -2.92 -8.23 -2.71
CA ILE A 31 -1.81 -8.98 -3.34
C ILE A 31 -1.03 -9.75 -2.28
N VAL A 32 -0.67 -9.11 -1.17
CA VAL A 32 0.02 -9.76 -0.02
C VAL A 32 -0.85 -10.86 0.60
N ALA A 33 -2.16 -10.69 0.64
CA ALA A 33 -3.09 -11.71 1.14
C ALA A 33 -3.17 -12.96 0.26
N LYS A 34 -2.92 -12.81 -1.05
CA LYS A 34 -3.05 -13.84 -2.08
C LYS A 34 -1.90 -13.76 -3.08
N PRO A 35 -0.66 -14.08 -2.68
CA PRO A 35 0.52 -13.84 -3.51
C PRO A 35 0.52 -14.61 -4.84
N SER A 36 0.01 -15.85 -4.90
CA SER A 36 -0.21 -16.60 -6.16
C SER A 36 -1.54 -16.30 -6.86
N GLY A 37 -2.28 -15.29 -6.39
CA GLY A 37 -3.49 -14.81 -7.03
C GLY A 37 -3.22 -14.30 -8.45
N ASN A 38 -4.31 -14.04 -9.18
CA ASN A 38 -4.24 -13.31 -10.44
C ASN A 38 -4.91 -11.94 -10.26
N PRO A 39 -4.75 -11.01 -11.23
CA PRO A 39 -5.33 -9.67 -11.13
C PRO A 39 -6.83 -9.61 -10.85
N THR A 40 -7.61 -10.58 -11.33
CA THR A 40 -9.06 -10.68 -11.06
C THR A 40 -9.33 -11.04 -9.61
N VAL A 41 -8.60 -12.00 -9.04
CA VAL A 41 -8.74 -12.37 -7.62
C VAL A 41 -8.44 -11.20 -6.69
N TRP A 42 -7.39 -10.43 -6.98
CA TRP A 42 -7.05 -9.25 -6.17
C TRP A 42 -8.10 -8.16 -6.29
N ALA A 43 -8.60 -7.90 -7.52
CA ALA A 43 -9.66 -6.92 -7.75
C ALA A 43 -10.97 -7.29 -7.03
N GLU A 44 -11.41 -8.54 -7.13
CA GLU A 44 -12.60 -9.05 -6.41
C GLU A 44 -12.44 -8.90 -4.89
N LEU A 45 -11.24 -9.13 -4.36
CA LEU A 45 -10.96 -8.91 -2.95
C LEU A 45 -11.08 -7.43 -2.58
N VAL A 46 -10.47 -6.52 -3.35
CA VAL A 46 -10.61 -5.07 -3.13
C VAL A 46 -12.08 -4.63 -3.21
N GLU A 47 -12.85 -5.13 -4.17
CA GLU A 47 -14.29 -4.85 -4.30
C GLU A 47 -15.09 -5.33 -3.09
N SER A 48 -14.68 -6.41 -2.42
CA SER A 48 -15.34 -6.87 -1.19
C SER A 48 -15.19 -5.87 -0.04
N PHE A 49 -14.09 -5.13 0.01
CA PHE A 49 -13.82 -4.06 1.00
C PHE A 49 -14.39 -2.70 0.58
N ARG A 50 -14.47 -2.44 -0.74
CA ARG A 50 -14.97 -1.19 -1.33
C ARG A 50 -15.87 -1.49 -2.54
N PRO A 51 -17.12 -1.90 -2.31
CA PRO A 51 -18.03 -2.21 -3.42
C PRO A 51 -18.34 -0.98 -4.27
N GLY A 52 -18.32 -1.14 -5.59
CA GLY A 52 -18.70 -0.08 -6.54
C GLY A 52 -17.66 1.04 -6.69
N LEU A 53 -16.41 0.80 -6.30
CA LEU A 53 -15.32 1.77 -6.38
C LEU A 53 -15.10 2.31 -7.80
N CYS A 54 -14.89 1.41 -8.76
CA CYS A 54 -14.67 1.74 -10.16
C CYS A 54 -15.11 0.56 -11.05
N GLU A 55 -14.91 0.69 -12.36
CA GLU A 55 -15.12 -0.43 -13.28
C GLU A 55 -14.15 -1.58 -12.96
N HIS A 56 -14.67 -2.81 -12.92
CA HIS A 56 -13.90 -3.99 -12.56
C HIS A 56 -12.61 -4.14 -13.39
N ASP A 57 -12.69 -3.94 -14.71
CA ASP A 57 -11.53 -4.06 -15.61
C ASP A 57 -10.42 -3.02 -15.32
N SER A 58 -10.81 -1.83 -14.86
CA SER A 58 -9.88 -0.80 -14.38
C SER A 58 -9.14 -1.27 -13.13
N LEU A 59 -9.87 -1.84 -12.17
CA LEU A 59 -9.31 -2.36 -10.94
C LEU A 59 -8.39 -3.55 -11.18
N VAL A 60 -8.78 -4.48 -12.05
CA VAL A 60 -7.94 -5.59 -12.51
C VAL A 60 -6.63 -5.06 -13.10
N THR A 61 -6.70 -4.02 -13.94
CA THR A 61 -5.52 -3.39 -14.53
C THR A 61 -4.63 -2.76 -13.46
N PHE A 62 -5.22 -2.08 -12.49
CA PHE A 62 -4.52 -1.46 -11.37
C PHE A 62 -3.78 -2.50 -10.52
N CYS A 63 -4.46 -3.56 -10.07
CA CYS A 63 -3.85 -4.64 -9.27
C CYS A 63 -2.73 -5.36 -10.03
N ARG A 64 -2.88 -5.57 -11.35
CA ARG A 64 -1.82 -6.14 -12.20
C ARG A 64 -0.57 -5.28 -12.21
N LEU A 65 -0.73 -3.96 -12.30
CA LEU A 65 0.40 -3.03 -12.33
C LEU A 65 1.09 -2.96 -10.96
N ALA A 66 0.33 -2.85 -9.86
CA ALA A 66 0.87 -2.87 -8.50
C ALA A 66 1.64 -4.17 -8.20
N GLN A 67 1.08 -5.34 -8.57
CA GLN A 67 1.77 -6.61 -8.37
C GLN A 67 3.05 -6.71 -9.20
N LYS A 68 3.07 -6.18 -10.43
CA LYS A 68 4.28 -6.19 -11.26
C LYS A 68 5.42 -5.41 -10.61
N GLU A 69 5.11 -4.35 -9.86
CA GLU A 69 6.12 -3.55 -9.18
C GLU A 69 6.62 -4.23 -7.90
N LEU A 70 5.71 -4.80 -7.10
CA LEU A 70 6.05 -5.63 -5.94
C LEU A 70 6.96 -6.81 -6.32
N ALA A 71 6.66 -7.49 -7.42
CA ALA A 71 7.43 -8.64 -7.91
C ALA A 71 8.66 -8.27 -8.75
N SER A 72 8.98 -6.97 -8.89
CA SER A 72 10.13 -6.53 -9.71
C SER A 72 11.46 -6.88 -9.06
N SER A 73 12.32 -7.60 -9.78
CA SER A 73 13.70 -7.89 -9.34
C SER A 73 14.61 -6.66 -9.24
N GLU A 74 14.17 -5.52 -9.78
CA GLU A 74 14.91 -4.24 -9.72
C GLU A 74 14.52 -3.38 -8.51
N PHE A 75 13.68 -3.88 -7.59
CA PHE A 75 13.19 -3.14 -6.42
C PHE A 75 12.45 -1.83 -6.77
N ASN A 76 11.73 -1.85 -7.90
CA ASN A 76 11.04 -0.69 -8.46
C ASN A 76 9.75 -0.30 -7.72
N TYR A 77 9.29 -1.09 -6.75
CA TYR A 77 8.09 -0.78 -5.98
C TYR A 77 8.22 0.55 -5.24
N GLN A 78 7.21 1.39 -5.39
CA GLN A 78 7.05 2.66 -4.70
C GLN A 78 5.66 2.74 -4.08
N LEU A 79 5.54 3.48 -2.98
CA LEU A 79 4.23 3.91 -2.50
C LEU A 79 3.66 4.93 -3.49
N LEU A 80 2.37 4.84 -3.78
CA LEU A 80 1.70 5.80 -4.65
C LEU A 80 1.40 7.08 -3.85
N ILE A 81 2.38 7.98 -3.78
CA ILE A 81 2.32 9.28 -3.10
C ILE A 81 2.96 10.31 -4.02
N ASP A 82 2.22 11.36 -4.36
CA ASP A 82 2.72 12.43 -5.22
C ASP A 82 3.85 13.20 -4.51
N GLY A 83 5.05 13.15 -5.08
CA GLY A 83 6.24 13.78 -4.51
C GLY A 83 6.27 15.31 -4.65
N ASP A 84 5.48 15.87 -5.56
CA ASP A 84 5.42 17.31 -5.86
C ASP A 84 4.40 18.06 -4.97
N GLU A 85 3.57 17.33 -4.23
CA GLU A 85 2.61 17.88 -3.27
C GLU A 85 3.30 18.39 -1.98
N PRO A 86 2.70 19.37 -1.27
CA PRO A 86 3.20 19.81 0.03
C PRO A 86 3.31 18.65 1.02
N LEU A 87 4.28 18.72 1.94
CA LEU A 87 4.52 17.69 2.94
C LEU A 87 3.25 17.26 3.71
N THR A 88 2.38 18.21 4.07
CA THR A 88 1.09 17.92 4.73
C THR A 88 0.21 16.99 3.91
N ASN A 89 0.12 17.20 2.59
CA ASN A 89 -0.68 16.36 1.69
C ASN A 89 -0.06 14.97 1.53
N ARG A 90 1.28 14.89 1.50
CA ARG A 90 1.99 13.61 1.43
C ARG A 90 1.86 12.78 2.71
N VAL A 91 1.85 13.43 3.88
CA VAL A 91 1.54 12.78 5.17
C VAL A 91 0.11 12.21 5.16
N VAL A 92 -0.86 12.99 4.68
CA VAL A 92 -2.25 12.52 4.52
C VAL A 92 -2.34 11.33 3.55
N ALA A 93 -1.64 11.38 2.41
CA ALA A 93 -1.59 10.29 1.45
C ALA A 93 -0.96 9.01 2.04
N LEU A 94 0.13 9.14 2.80
CA LEU A 94 0.76 8.03 3.51
C LEU A 94 -0.20 7.41 4.54
N ARG A 95 -0.94 8.24 5.29
CA ARG A 95 -1.96 7.77 6.24
C ARG A 95 -3.07 7.00 5.54
N PHE A 96 -3.62 7.52 4.45
CA PHE A 96 -4.62 6.79 3.66
C PHE A 96 -4.11 5.45 3.14
N TRP A 97 -2.84 5.39 2.70
CA TRP A 97 -2.23 4.15 2.26
C TRP A 97 -2.18 3.12 3.41
N ILE A 98 -1.67 3.50 4.57
CA ILE A 98 -1.47 2.55 5.67
C ILE A 98 -2.80 2.13 6.31
N GLU A 99 -3.75 3.05 6.50
CA GLU A 99 -5.07 2.74 7.05
C GLU A 99 -5.83 1.72 6.18
N SER A 100 -5.78 1.92 4.87
CA SER A 100 -6.43 1.01 3.93
C SER A 100 -5.73 -0.35 3.86
N PHE A 101 -4.40 -0.39 3.85
CA PHE A 101 -3.64 -1.61 3.95
C PHE A 101 -3.97 -2.40 5.24
N LEU A 102 -3.99 -1.72 6.38
CA LEU A 102 -4.33 -2.30 7.68
C LEU A 102 -5.77 -2.83 7.73
N SER A 103 -6.72 -2.15 7.10
CA SER A 103 -8.12 -2.59 7.08
C SER A 103 -8.30 -4.00 6.49
N VAL A 104 -7.50 -4.34 5.47
CA VAL A 104 -7.50 -5.67 4.86
C VAL A 104 -6.73 -6.66 5.73
N PHE A 105 -5.61 -6.23 6.32
CA PHE A 105 -4.79 -7.05 7.22
C PHE A 105 -5.55 -7.55 8.43
N ASP A 106 -6.34 -6.67 9.04
CA ASP A 106 -7.11 -6.99 10.23
C ASP A 106 -8.30 -7.89 9.89
N GLU A 107 -9.07 -7.57 8.84
CA GLU A 107 -10.23 -8.37 8.41
C GLU A 107 -9.82 -9.81 8.03
N LEU A 108 -8.67 -9.97 7.38
CA LEU A 108 -8.17 -11.28 6.91
C LEU A 108 -7.16 -11.93 7.87
N ASN A 109 -6.86 -11.31 9.02
CA ASN A 109 -5.90 -11.80 10.01
C ASN A 109 -4.48 -12.11 9.46
N LEU A 110 -3.99 -11.25 8.55
CA LEU A 110 -2.79 -11.49 7.74
C LEU A 110 -1.47 -11.41 8.50
N TRP A 111 -1.45 -10.79 9.68
CA TRP A 111 -0.27 -10.71 10.55
C TRP A 111 0.34 -12.09 10.89
N THR A 112 -0.47 -13.15 10.81
CA THR A 112 -0.01 -14.51 11.07
C THR A 112 0.68 -15.19 9.89
N THR A 113 0.42 -14.71 8.67
CA THR A 113 0.87 -15.31 7.42
C THR A 113 1.86 -14.45 6.65
N CYS A 114 1.97 -13.15 6.98
CA CYS A 114 2.74 -12.17 6.20
C CYS A 114 4.00 -11.66 6.91
N CYS A 115 4.30 -12.10 8.14
CA CYS A 115 5.56 -11.76 8.82
C CYS A 115 5.99 -12.84 9.82
N ALA A 116 7.25 -12.76 10.27
CA ALA A 116 7.77 -13.68 11.27
C ALA A 116 7.09 -13.45 12.64
N PRO A 117 6.82 -14.52 13.42
CA PRO A 117 6.22 -14.37 14.75
C PRO A 117 7.03 -13.50 15.72
N ALA A 118 8.36 -13.47 15.57
CA ALA A 118 9.25 -12.68 16.42
C ALA A 118 9.14 -11.16 16.18
N GLU A 119 8.78 -10.75 14.97
CA GLU A 119 8.73 -9.35 14.54
C GLU A 119 7.30 -8.79 14.57
N ARG A 120 6.28 -9.67 14.60
CA ARG A 120 4.87 -9.30 14.47
C ARG A 120 4.42 -8.18 15.41
N ALA A 121 4.76 -8.27 16.69
CA ALA A 121 4.29 -7.30 17.69
C ALA A 121 4.88 -5.90 17.46
N GLU A 122 6.14 -5.83 17.03
CA GLU A 122 6.83 -4.59 16.69
C GLU A 122 6.22 -3.99 15.42
N LEU A 123 6.06 -4.78 14.36
CA LEU A 123 5.44 -4.31 13.12
C LEU A 123 4.00 -3.83 13.30
N GLN A 124 3.20 -4.52 14.12
CA GLN A 124 1.85 -4.09 14.47
C GLN A 124 1.85 -2.74 15.20
N HIS A 125 2.77 -2.56 16.14
CA HIS A 125 2.92 -1.31 16.86
C HIS A 125 3.35 -0.17 15.92
N ASP A 126 4.39 -0.38 15.12
CA ASP A 126 4.93 0.65 14.24
C ASP A 126 3.92 1.06 13.15
N PHE A 127 3.19 0.10 12.59
CA PHE A 127 2.14 0.43 11.62
C PHE A 127 0.99 1.21 12.27
N ALA A 128 0.63 0.89 13.51
CA ALA A 128 -0.37 1.66 14.24
C ALA A 128 0.09 3.11 14.52
N GLU A 129 1.36 3.30 14.92
CA GLU A 129 1.93 4.64 15.13
C GLU A 129 1.95 5.46 13.83
N ILE A 130 2.28 4.85 12.69
CA ILE A 130 2.26 5.54 11.39
C ILE A 130 0.82 5.90 10.98
N ALA A 131 -0.15 5.03 11.23
CA ALA A 131 -1.57 5.31 10.96
C ALA A 131 -2.12 6.47 11.80
N LEU A 132 -1.51 6.74 12.97
CA LEU A 132 -1.89 7.83 13.87
C LEU A 132 -1.15 9.15 13.58
N LEU A 133 -0.34 9.22 12.52
CA LEU A 133 0.32 10.47 12.13
C LEU A 133 -0.71 11.57 11.84
N ASP A 134 -0.52 12.70 12.52
CA ASP A 134 -1.32 13.91 12.32
C ASP A 134 -0.71 14.77 11.19
N ASP A 135 -1.55 15.59 10.56
CA ASP A 135 -1.12 16.55 9.54
C ASP A 135 -0.58 17.87 10.15
N ASN A 136 -0.66 18.02 11.49
CA ASN A 136 -0.01 19.09 12.23
C ASN A 136 1.50 18.87 12.38
N ILE A 137 2.24 19.34 11.39
CA ILE A 137 3.71 19.27 11.36
C ILE A 137 4.30 20.42 12.18
N GLU A 138 4.32 20.30 13.51
CA GLU A 138 4.63 21.44 14.40
C GLU A 138 6.07 21.51 14.93
N THR A 139 6.87 20.45 14.77
CA THR A 139 8.21 20.39 15.39
C THR A 139 9.33 20.22 14.36
N GLY A 140 10.43 20.95 14.52
CA GLY A 140 11.61 20.85 13.66
C GLY A 140 11.66 21.87 12.52
N SER A 141 12.78 21.87 11.79
CA SER A 141 12.91 22.58 10.51
C SER A 141 12.23 21.81 9.38
N GLU A 142 11.86 22.51 8.31
CA GLU A 142 11.26 21.89 7.11
C GLU A 142 12.11 20.73 6.56
N GLN A 143 13.44 20.88 6.55
CA GLN A 143 14.36 19.82 6.13
C GLN A 143 14.31 18.59 7.04
N GLU A 144 14.23 18.78 8.36
CA GLU A 144 14.12 17.66 9.31
C GLU A 144 12.79 16.92 9.16
N GLN A 145 11.72 17.65 8.84
CA GLN A 145 10.39 17.09 8.61
C GLN A 145 10.34 16.27 7.31
N GLU A 146 10.95 16.77 6.24
CA GLU A 146 11.13 16.05 4.98
C GLU A 146 11.94 14.77 5.17
N GLU A 147 13.06 14.84 5.89
CA GLU A 147 13.90 13.68 6.19
C GLU A 147 13.14 12.63 7.02
N ALA A 148 12.36 13.05 8.02
CA ALA A 148 11.54 12.16 8.84
C ALA A 148 10.46 11.47 7.99
N PHE A 149 9.76 12.21 7.14
CA PHE A 149 8.76 11.64 6.24
C PHE A 149 9.37 10.60 5.31
N MET A 150 10.50 10.91 4.67
CA MET A 150 11.19 9.98 3.77
C MET A 150 11.60 8.69 4.48
N GLN A 151 12.03 8.77 5.75
CA GLN A 151 12.37 7.58 6.54
C GLN A 151 11.15 6.71 6.83
N VAL A 152 10.02 7.32 7.21
CA VAL A 152 8.78 6.58 7.50
C VAL A 152 8.23 5.94 6.22
N ALA A 153 8.19 6.69 5.11
CA ALA A 153 7.75 6.18 3.82
C ALA A 153 8.63 5.01 3.35
N GLU A 154 9.96 5.12 3.52
CA GLU A 154 10.89 4.05 3.16
C GLU A 154 10.74 2.83 4.06
N PHE A 155 10.58 3.01 5.37
CA PHE A 155 10.29 1.92 6.31
C PHE A 155 9.04 1.15 5.88
N LEU A 156 7.96 1.86 5.57
CA LEU A 156 6.70 1.25 5.14
C LEU A 156 6.86 0.51 3.82
N ARG A 157 7.60 1.09 2.86
CA ARG A 157 7.88 0.50 1.55
C ARG A 157 8.67 -0.81 1.68
N ILE A 158 9.78 -0.80 2.42
CA ILE A 158 10.63 -1.98 2.63
C ILE A 158 9.89 -3.06 3.41
N THR A 159 9.14 -2.69 4.44
CA THR A 159 8.36 -3.65 5.22
C THR A 159 7.28 -4.31 4.36
N THR A 160 6.60 -3.55 3.50
CA THR A 160 5.62 -4.09 2.56
C THR A 160 6.23 -5.10 1.59
N LEU A 161 7.41 -4.79 1.03
CA LEU A 161 8.16 -5.72 0.18
C LEU A 161 8.54 -7.01 0.93
N SER A 162 9.00 -6.88 2.18
CA SER A 162 9.33 -8.01 3.04
C SER A 162 8.10 -8.88 3.34
N MET A 163 6.95 -8.26 3.63
CA MET A 163 5.69 -8.98 3.88
C MET A 163 5.21 -9.73 2.64
N PHE A 164 5.33 -9.12 1.46
CA PHE A 164 5.02 -9.77 0.19
C PHE A 164 5.92 -10.99 -0.05
N ASP A 165 7.24 -10.84 0.07
CA ASP A 165 8.19 -11.97 -0.09
C ASP A 165 7.94 -13.09 0.93
N PHE A 166 7.68 -12.74 2.19
CA PHE A 166 7.35 -13.70 3.23
C PHE A 166 6.06 -14.47 2.90
N SER A 167 5.03 -13.77 2.42
CA SER A 167 3.75 -14.39 2.02
C SER A 167 3.94 -15.37 0.84
N GLU A 168 4.76 -15.00 -0.16
CA GLU A 168 5.10 -15.86 -1.30
C GLU A 168 5.84 -17.13 -0.87
N GLN A 169 6.80 -16.99 0.05
CA GLN A 169 7.59 -18.13 0.53
C GLN A 169 6.75 -19.10 1.37
N ARG A 170 5.82 -18.57 2.18
CA ARG A 170 4.87 -19.39 2.94
C ARG A 170 3.98 -20.22 2.01
N GLU A 171 3.37 -19.60 1.02
CA GLU A 171 2.45 -20.28 0.10
C GLU A 171 3.16 -21.36 -0.74
N LYS A 172 4.43 -21.14 -1.12
CA LYS A 172 5.26 -22.15 -1.81
C LYS A 172 5.64 -23.35 -0.91
N SER A 173 5.52 -23.19 0.41
CA SER A 173 5.89 -24.22 1.40
C SER A 173 4.71 -25.07 1.87
N GLU A 174 3.48 -24.72 1.49
CA GLU A 174 2.23 -25.44 1.78
C GLU A 174 1.89 -26.45 0.68
#